data_AF-A0A5C7HVT3-F1
#
_entry.id   AF-A0A5C7HVT3-F1
#
_cell.length_a   1.000
_cell.length_b   1.000
_cell.length_c   1.000
_cell.angle_alpha   90.00
_cell.angle_beta   90.00
_cell.angle_gamma   90.00
#
_symmetry.space_group_name_H-M   'P 1'
#
loop_
_entity.id
_entity.type
_entity.pdbx_description
1 polymer ?
#
loop_
_entity_poly.entity_id
_entity_poly.type
_entity_poly.pdbx_seq_one_letter_code
_entity_poly.pdbx_strand_id
1 'polypeptide(L)'
;MVTIRADKISNIIRERIEQYNRAVKIVNIGTILQVGDGIARIYGLDEVMEGELVEFEHGTIGIALNLESNNVGVVLMGDSLRIQEGICKSNRKNCSDTSKRGLFGSCYKCPG
;
A
#
# COMPACT_ATOMS: atom_id res chain seq x y z
N MET A 1 15.89 -43.29 -2.38
CA MET A 1 16.21 -42.34 -3.46
C MET A 1 14.97 -41.51 -3.73
N VAL A 2 14.92 -40.27 -3.26
CA VAL A 2 13.71 -39.44 -3.34
C VAL A 2 13.61 -38.92 -4.77
N THR A 3 12.74 -39.54 -5.57
CA THR A 3 12.29 -39.02 -6.86
C THR A 3 11.36 -37.84 -6.62
N ILE A 4 11.91 -36.72 -6.14
CA ILE A 4 11.26 -35.42 -6.26
C ILE A 4 11.07 -35.22 -7.77
N ARG A 5 9.81 -35.32 -8.21
CA ARG A 5 9.39 -35.11 -9.59
C ARG A 5 9.78 -33.70 -10.02
N ALA A 6 10.98 -33.54 -10.58
CA ALA A 6 11.54 -32.28 -11.07
C ALA A 6 10.61 -31.59 -12.10
N ASP A 7 9.78 -32.38 -12.78
CA ASP A 7 8.77 -31.91 -13.73
C ASP A 7 7.70 -31.02 -13.09
N LYS A 8 7.29 -31.33 -11.84
CA LYS A 8 6.30 -30.50 -11.13
C LYS A 8 6.89 -29.15 -10.72
N ILE A 9 8.14 -29.12 -10.29
CA ILE A 9 8.82 -27.88 -9.89
C ILE A 9 9.02 -27.00 -11.12
N SER A 10 9.43 -27.59 -12.25
CA SER A 10 9.60 -26.89 -13.51
C SER A 10 8.29 -26.28 -14.04
N ASN A 11 7.16 -27.00 -13.89
CA ASN A 11 5.86 -26.50 -14.31
C ASN A 11 5.36 -25.35 -13.44
N ILE A 12 5.54 -25.43 -12.11
CA ILE A 12 5.17 -24.33 -11.20
C ILE A 12 5.98 -23.06 -11.50
N ILE A 13 7.27 -23.20 -11.84
CA ILE A 13 8.12 -22.05 -12.20
C ILE A 13 7.68 -21.47 -13.54
N ARG A 14 7.36 -22.30 -14.55
CA ARG A 14 6.84 -21.82 -15.85
C ARG A 14 5.51 -21.09 -15.69
N GLU A 15 4.57 -21.64 -14.94
CA GLU A 15 3.27 -20.98 -14.67
C GLU A 15 3.46 -19.63 -13.98
N ARG A 16 4.40 -19.52 -13.02
CA ARG A 16 4.72 -18.24 -12.36
C ARG A 16 5.35 -17.22 -13.31
N ILE A 17 6.13 -17.67 -14.28
CA ILE A 17 6.74 -16.79 -15.30
C ILE A 17 5.68 -16.33 -16.31
N GLU A 18 4.77 -17.21 -16.74
CA GLU A 18 3.66 -16.84 -17.64
C GLU A 18 2.66 -15.87 -16.97
N GLN A 19 2.41 -16.04 -15.67
CA GLN A 19 1.64 -15.10 -14.87
C GLN A 19 2.40 -13.82 -14.51
N TYR A 20 3.71 -13.73 -14.82
CA TYR A 20 4.51 -12.53 -14.64
C TYR A 20 4.17 -11.49 -15.72
N ASN A 21 2.90 -11.11 -15.77
CA ASN A 21 2.44 -10.00 -16.57
C ASN A 21 2.93 -8.72 -15.86
N ARG A 22 3.86 -7.99 -16.47
CA ARG A 22 4.28 -6.66 -16.01
C ARG A 22 3.09 -5.72 -16.10
N ALA A 23 2.20 -5.77 -15.11
CA ALA A 23 1.21 -4.74 -14.90
C ALA A 23 1.99 -3.45 -14.64
N VAL A 24 1.98 -2.53 -15.61
CA VAL A 24 2.47 -1.17 -15.45
C VAL A 24 1.61 -0.55 -14.35
N LYS A 25 2.12 -0.57 -13.12
CA LYS A 25 1.47 0.07 -11.99
C LYS A 25 1.84 1.54 -12.08
N ILE A 26 0.83 2.38 -12.31
CA ILE A 26 0.95 3.82 -12.08
C ILE A 26 1.09 3.97 -10.57
N VAL A 27 2.24 4.48 -10.13
CA VAL A 27 2.53 4.73 -8.73
C VAL A 27 2.67 6.23 -8.57
N ASN A 28 1.86 6.82 -7.71
CA ASN A 28 1.95 8.23 -7.40
C ASN A 28 2.91 8.39 -6.23
N ILE A 29 3.86 9.30 -6.36
CA ILE A 29 4.86 9.57 -5.32
C ILE A 29 4.48 10.89 -4.66
N GLY A 30 4.52 10.90 -3.34
CA GLY A 30 4.33 12.10 -2.53
C GLY A 30 5.45 12.24 -1.50
N THR A 31 5.61 13.45 -0.97
CA THR A 31 6.59 13.75 0.08
C THR A 31 5.84 14.17 1.34
N ILE A 32 6.15 13.53 2.46
CA ILE A 32 5.55 13.80 3.76
C ILE A 32 6.18 15.08 4.31
N LEU A 33 5.35 16.10 4.52
CA LEU A 33 5.77 17.37 5.12
C LEU A 33 5.72 17.31 6.65
N GLN A 34 4.65 16.71 7.19
CA GLN A 34 4.43 16.68 8.62
C GLN A 34 3.56 15.48 8.98
N VAL A 35 3.84 14.89 10.14
CA VAL A 35 2.99 13.87 10.76
C VAL A 35 2.61 14.33 12.17
N GLY A 36 1.33 14.27 12.52
CA GLY A 36 0.82 14.61 13.84
C GLY A 36 -0.50 13.90 14.12
N ASP A 37 -0.67 13.38 15.34
CA ASP A 37 -1.90 12.73 15.83
C ASP A 37 -2.52 11.70 14.87
N GLY A 38 -1.67 10.94 14.16
CA GLY A 38 -2.12 9.93 13.19
C GLY A 38 -2.55 10.48 11.83
N ILE A 39 -2.33 11.77 11.57
CA ILE A 39 -2.57 12.43 10.29
C ILE A 39 -1.22 12.86 9.69
N ALA A 40 -0.95 12.42 8.46
CA ALA A 40 0.18 12.84 7.66
C ALA A 40 -0.27 13.86 6.62
N ARG A 41 0.43 14.99 6.53
CA ARG A 41 0.32 15.97 5.45
C ARG A 41 1.36 15.65 4.40
N ILE A 42 0.89 15.42 3.19
CA ILE A 42 1.72 14.98 2.08
C ILE A 42 1.61 16.01 0.97
N TYR A 43 2.74 16.39 0.40
CA TYR A 43 2.82 17.20 -0.81
C TYR A 43 2.87 16.31 -2.05
N GLY A 44 2.14 16.70 -3.09
CA GLY A 44 1.95 15.92 -4.31
C GLY A 44 0.78 14.96 -4.21
N LEU A 45 0.90 13.79 -4.85
CA LEU A 45 -0.21 12.84 -5.02
C LEU A 45 -1.39 13.40 -5.83
N ASP A 46 -1.13 14.19 -6.88
CA ASP A 46 -2.18 14.90 -7.64
C ASP A 46 -3.25 14.00 -8.27
N GLU A 47 -2.89 12.75 -8.58
CA GLU A 47 -3.81 11.76 -9.17
C GLU A 47 -4.42 10.81 -8.13
N VAL A 48 -4.23 11.06 -6.83
CA VAL A 48 -4.80 10.22 -5.76
C VAL A 48 -6.28 10.51 -5.58
N MET A 49 -7.07 9.47 -5.36
CA MET A 49 -8.51 9.59 -5.07
C MET A 49 -8.78 9.49 -3.57
N GLU A 50 -9.87 10.08 -3.13
CA GLU A 50 -10.34 9.94 -1.75
C GLU A 50 -10.65 8.46 -1.44
N GLY A 51 -10.19 7.97 -0.30
CA GLY A 51 -10.34 6.57 0.10
C GLY A 51 -9.33 5.61 -0.51
N GLU A 52 -8.30 6.11 -1.20
CA GLU A 52 -7.17 5.31 -1.67
C GLU A 52 -6.19 4.97 -0.55
N LEU A 53 -5.54 3.82 -0.72
CA LEU A 53 -4.52 3.34 0.18
C LEU A 53 -3.15 3.89 -0.20
N VAL A 54 -2.56 4.64 0.73
CA VAL A 54 -1.20 5.17 0.61
C VAL A 54 -0.26 4.31 1.45
N GLU A 55 0.83 3.87 0.84
CA GLU A 55 1.86 3.07 1.49
C GLU A 55 3.08 3.95 1.78
N PHE A 56 3.51 3.93 3.04
CA PHE A 56 4.68 4.66 3.51
C PHE A 56 5.92 3.77 3.42
N GLU A 57 7.12 4.36 3.36
CA GLU A 57 8.38 3.60 3.27
C GLU A 57 8.59 2.58 4.41
N HIS A 58 8.02 2.83 5.59
CA HIS A 58 8.09 1.93 6.73
C HIS A 58 7.07 0.78 6.69
N GLY A 59 6.34 0.61 5.58
CA GLY A 59 5.28 -0.40 5.43
C GLY A 59 4.00 -0.07 6.19
N THR A 60 3.88 1.15 6.71
CA THR A 60 2.62 1.64 7.27
C THR A 60 1.66 1.95 6.13
N ILE A 61 0.39 1.70 6.37
CA ILE A 61 -0.68 1.97 5.41
C ILE A 61 -1.48 3.16 5.95
N GLY A 62 -1.88 4.06 5.07
CA GLY A 62 -2.83 5.12 5.37
C GLY A 62 -3.92 5.24 4.33
N ILE A 63 -4.95 6.02 4.65
CA ILE A 63 -6.07 6.33 3.77
C ILE A 63 -6.03 7.82 3.46
N ALA A 64 -6.05 8.18 2.18
CA ALA A 64 -6.22 9.56 1.74
C ALA A 64 -7.66 10.01 2.02
N LEU A 65 -7.85 11.03 2.86
CA LEU A 65 -9.18 11.55 3.22
C LEU A 65 -9.41 12.99 2.78
N ASN A 66 -8.36 13.82 2.74
CA ASN A 66 -8.48 15.22 2.38
C ASN A 66 -7.59 15.50 1.16
N LEU A 67 -8.19 15.95 0.06
CA LEU A 67 -7.48 16.32 -1.18
C LEU A 67 -7.55 17.83 -1.35
N GLU A 68 -6.52 18.54 -0.91
CA GLU A 68 -6.34 19.96 -1.23
C GLU A 68 -5.43 20.09 -2.44
N SER A 69 -5.51 21.22 -3.17
CA SER A 69 -4.71 21.43 -4.39
C SER A 69 -3.20 21.38 -4.18
N ASN A 70 -2.74 21.59 -2.95
CA ASN A 70 -1.32 21.63 -2.60
C ASN A 70 -0.93 20.58 -1.55
N ASN A 71 -1.89 19.91 -0.91
CA ASN A 71 -1.59 18.92 0.11
C ASN A 71 -2.68 17.85 0.17
N VAL A 72 -2.26 16.66 0.55
CA VAL A 72 -3.15 15.53 0.80
C VAL A 72 -3.03 15.13 2.26
N GLY A 73 -4.18 15.08 2.94
CA GLY A 73 -4.31 14.55 4.29
C GLY A 73 -4.51 13.05 4.24
N VAL A 74 -3.54 12.31 4.78
CA VAL A 74 -3.59 10.84 4.88
C VAL A 74 -3.69 10.45 6.35
N VAL A 75 -4.72 9.68 6.69
CA VAL A 75 -4.86 9.09 8.03
C VAL A 75 -4.09 7.78 8.08
N LEU A 76 -3.20 7.67 9.06
CA LEU A 76 -2.34 6.51 9.26
C LEU A 76 -3.11 5.41 9.99
N MET A 77 -3.10 4.21 9.41
CA MET A 77 -3.62 2.99 10.03
C MET A 77 -2.44 2.19 10.60
N GLY A 78 -1.88 2.68 11.70
CA GLY A 78 -0.73 2.06 12.38
C GLY A 78 -0.03 3.02 13.34
N ASP A 79 1.14 2.62 13.84
CA ASP A 79 1.94 3.45 14.75
C ASP A 79 2.48 4.70 14.04
N SER A 80 1.86 5.85 14.34
CA SER A 80 2.26 7.17 13.85
C SER A 80 3.64 7.63 14.34
N LEU A 81 4.12 7.05 15.45
CA LEU A 81 5.39 7.41 16.09
C LEU A 81 6.64 7.08 15.26
N ARG A 82 6.52 6.19 14.28
CA ARG A 82 7.66 5.73 13.47
C ARG A 82 7.78 6.46 12.13
N ILE A 83 6.82 7.33 11.79
CA ILE A 83 6.80 8.00 10.49
C ILE A 83 7.28 9.43 10.69
N GLN A 84 8.38 9.78 10.03
CA GLN A 84 8.91 11.13 9.94
C GLN A 84 8.82 11.62 8.49
N GLU A 85 9.33 12.82 8.22
CA GLU A 85 9.50 13.37 6.86
C GLU A 85 10.13 12.31 5.93
N GLY A 86 9.57 12.12 4.75
CA GLY A 86 9.96 11.01 3.88
C GLY A 86 9.10 10.88 2.63
N ILE A 87 9.26 9.77 1.92
CA ILE A 87 8.55 9.51 0.66
C ILE A 87 7.38 8.55 0.93
N CYS A 88 6.24 8.78 0.28
CA CYS A 88 5.11 7.88 0.28
C CYS A 88 4.69 7.52 -1.15
N LYS A 89 4.06 6.37 -1.30
CA LYS A 89 3.60 5.87 -2.61
C LYS A 89 2.12 5.52 -2.52
N SER A 90 1.30 6.10 -3.38
CA SER A 90 -0.07 5.61 -3.56
C SER A 90 -0.10 4.58 -4.68
N ASN A 91 -0.71 3.43 -4.36
CA ASN A 91 -1.17 2.49 -5.36
C ASN A 91 -2.66 2.77 -5.56
N ARG A 92 -3.14 2.83 -6.80
CA ARG A 92 -4.54 3.10 -7.19
C ARG A 92 -5.55 2.02 -6.76
N LYS A 93 -5.52 1.63 -5.49
CA LYS A 93 -6.34 0.61 -4.85
C LYS A 93 -7.18 1.30 -3.79
N ASN A 94 -8.49 1.11 -3.91
CA ASN A 94 -9.43 1.63 -2.93
C ASN A 94 -9.55 0.65 -1.76
N CYS A 95 -9.87 1.20 -0.58
CA CYS A 95 -10.07 0.43 0.64
C CYS A 95 -11.12 -0.70 0.45
N SER A 96 -12.18 -0.46 -0.33
CA SER A 96 -13.25 -1.41 -0.65
C SER A 96 -12.78 -2.64 -1.44
N ASP A 97 -11.80 -2.51 -2.31
CA ASP A 97 -11.27 -3.62 -3.14
C ASP A 97 -10.43 -4.61 -2.34
N THR A 98 -9.94 -4.18 -1.17
CA THR A 98 -9.02 -4.96 -0.34
C THR A 98 -9.76 -5.98 0.54
N SER A 99 -11.07 -5.77 0.77
CA SER A 99 -11.95 -6.71 1.49
C SER A 99 -12.04 -8.08 0.79
N LYS A 100 -12.00 -8.12 -0.56
CA LYS A 100 -12.02 -9.38 -1.32
C LYS A 100 -10.74 -10.21 -1.23
N ARG A 101 -9.63 -9.63 -0.77
CA ARG A 101 -8.31 -10.30 -0.68
C ARG A 101 -7.97 -10.82 0.71
N GLY A 102 -8.90 -10.77 1.67
CA GLY A 102 -8.66 -11.29 3.04
C GLY A 102 -7.59 -10.53 3.82
N LEU A 103 -7.08 -9.41 3.30
CA LEU A 103 -6.03 -8.58 3.93
C LEU A 103 -6.56 -7.76 5.12
N PHE A 104 -7.89 -7.64 5.27
CA PHE A 104 -8.53 -7.10 6.46
C PHE A 104 -8.60 -8.08 7.64
N GLY A 105 -8.26 -9.36 7.43
CA GLY A 105 -8.41 -10.43 8.43
C GLY A 105 -7.39 -10.42 9.57
N SER A 106 -6.28 -9.70 9.42
CA SER A 106 -5.46 -9.30 10.57
C SER A 106 -5.95 -7.92 11.01
N CYS A 107 -7.18 -7.86 11.55
CA CYS A 107 -7.71 -6.68 12.22
C CYS A 107 -6.57 -6.05 13.03
N TYR A 108 -6.08 -4.89 12.57
CA TYR A 108 -5.42 -3.95 13.46
C TYR A 108 -6.42 -3.76 14.59
N LYS A 109 -6.11 -4.36 15.72
CA LYS A 109 -6.93 -4.37 16.91
C LYS A 109 -7.16 -2.90 17.25
N CYS A 110 -8.38 -2.40 17.02
CA CYS A 110 -8.77 -1.12 17.61
C CYS A 110 -8.48 -1.25 19.11
N PRO A 111 -7.59 -0.44 19.69
CA PRO A 111 -7.39 -0.45 21.13
C PRO A 111 -8.66 0.13 21.76
N GLY A 112 -9.58 -0.77 22.10
CA GLY A 112 -10.73 -0.56 22.96
C GLY A 112 -10.71 -1.64 24.03
#